data_AF-A0AAW1SMC7-F1
#
_entry.id   AF-A0AAW1SMC7-F1
#
_cell.length_a   1.000
_cell.length_b   1.000
_cell.length_c   1.000
_cell.angle_alpha   90.00
_cell.angle_beta   90.00
_cell.angle_gamma   90.00
#
_symmetry.space_group_name_H-M   'P 1'
#
loop_
_entity.id
_entity.type
_entity.pdbx_description
1 polymer ?
#
loop_
_entity_poly.entity_id
_entity_poly.type
_entity_poly.pdbx_seq_one_letter_code
_entity_poly.pdbx_strand_id
1 'polypeptide(L)'
;MATTLSNLQFWADLERMLTLLLPVRDVVLALQTDRPTLSQCLPLWNVIRTQAEQWAQTHGEDKQAVLDVVEKRFQANYHQAWAASYVLDPLYLTPASSNDRWVPPFEKMSAQQRADAETVIKRLAPTDALRPQALMEFTRFRFEGVDPEYARAVQLRQRNPRTNQEEVPTSQVRRVLWESHLAGYSVLSQAAIRLMSLHATACGPRRDGARWAALHKGASNIARERAHKMLLVASQAMLDRKDYMDPWDREQALSNDIMGVLDVVGTM
;
A
#
# COMPACT_ATOMS: atom_id res chain seq x y z
N MET A 1 44.15 20.35 0.15
CA MET A 1 42.68 20.19 0.23
C MET A 1 41.92 21.36 -0.41
N ALA A 2 42.41 21.91 -1.53
CA ALA A 2 41.79 23.08 -2.21
C ALA A 2 41.28 22.76 -3.62
N THR A 3 41.30 21.48 -4.03
CA THR A 3 40.99 21.04 -5.40
C THR A 3 39.58 20.46 -5.58
N THR A 4 38.84 20.19 -4.49
CA THR A 4 37.50 19.59 -4.55
C THR A 4 36.39 20.63 -4.72
N LEU A 5 36.54 21.83 -4.14
CA LEU A 5 35.54 22.90 -4.25
C LEU A 5 35.51 23.55 -5.64
N SER A 6 36.62 23.54 -6.38
CA SER A 6 36.76 24.20 -7.69
C SER A 6 36.40 23.31 -8.88
N ASN A 7 36.07 22.04 -8.65
CA ASN A 7 35.77 21.11 -9.74
C ASN A 7 34.30 21.25 -10.15
N LEU A 8 34.04 22.14 -11.11
CA LEU A 8 32.70 22.39 -11.66
C LEU A 8 32.03 21.12 -12.20
N GLN A 9 32.83 20.16 -12.69
CA GLN A 9 32.30 18.90 -13.21
C GLN A 9 31.76 17.99 -12.10
N PHE A 10 32.44 17.93 -10.95
CA PHE A 10 31.95 17.19 -9.79
C PHE A 10 30.58 17.70 -9.32
N TRP A 11 30.39 19.02 -9.26
CA TRP A 11 29.11 19.61 -8.84
C TRP A 11 28.00 19.36 -9.87
N ALA A 12 28.32 19.43 -11.17
CA ALA A 12 27.37 19.08 -12.22
C ALA A 12 26.96 17.60 -12.14
N ASP A 13 27.90 16.69 -11.94
CA ASP A 13 27.62 15.25 -11.80
C ASP A 13 26.81 14.95 -10.53
N LEU A 14 27.10 15.63 -9.42
CA LEU A 14 26.33 15.53 -8.18
C LEU A 14 24.89 16.01 -8.37
N GLU A 15 24.70 17.15 -9.03
CA GLU A 15 23.37 17.69 -9.32
C GLU A 15 22.57 16.73 -10.20
N ARG A 16 23.20 16.16 -11.25
CA ARG A 16 22.60 15.11 -12.08
C ARG A 16 22.18 13.90 -11.24
N MET A 17 23.02 13.40 -10.35
CA MET A 17 22.66 12.28 -9.47
C MET A 17 21.52 12.63 -8.50
N LEU A 18 21.50 13.84 -7.96
CA LEU A 18 20.43 14.28 -7.06
C LEU A 18 19.07 14.34 -7.77
N THR A 19 19.02 14.76 -9.03
CA THR A 19 17.76 14.74 -9.80
C THR A 19 17.18 13.33 -9.98
N LEU A 20 18.02 12.28 -9.96
CA LEU A 20 17.56 10.88 -9.97
C LEU A 20 17.15 10.38 -8.58
N LEU A 21 17.93 10.71 -7.54
CA LEU A 21 17.78 10.12 -6.20
C LEU A 21 16.73 10.81 -5.33
N LEU A 22 16.54 12.12 -5.46
CA LEU A 22 15.59 12.86 -4.64
C LEU A 22 14.14 12.39 -4.82
N PRO A 23 13.64 12.15 -6.04
CA PRO A 23 12.29 11.62 -6.22
C PRO A 23 12.10 10.21 -5.62
N VAL A 24 13.12 9.35 -5.74
CA VAL A 24 13.11 8.01 -5.11
C VAL A 24 13.08 8.13 -3.59
N ARG A 25 13.87 9.03 -3.01
CA ARG A 25 13.84 9.34 -1.57
C ARG A 25 12.45 9.78 -1.15
N ASP A 26 11.82 10.67 -1.89
CA ASP A 26 10.51 11.23 -1.53
C ASP A 26 9.41 10.16 -1.58
N VAL A 27 9.44 9.27 -2.58
CA VAL A 27 8.56 8.09 -2.62
C VAL A 27 8.80 7.17 -1.42
N VAL A 28 10.06 6.91 -1.07
CA VAL A 28 10.41 6.06 0.08
C VAL A 28 9.99 6.70 1.40
N LEU A 29 10.14 8.02 1.55
CA LEU A 29 9.71 8.74 2.75
C LEU A 29 8.19 8.74 2.86
N ALA A 30 7.46 8.99 1.78
CA ALA A 30 6.00 8.91 1.76
C ALA A 30 5.51 7.52 2.18
N LEU A 31 6.15 6.46 1.69
CA LEU A 31 5.90 5.06 2.09
C LEU A 31 6.23 4.77 3.57
N GLN A 32 7.10 5.54 4.20
CA GLN A 32 7.45 5.33 5.62
C GLN A 32 6.52 6.11 6.56
N THR A 33 5.96 7.23 6.09
CA THR A 33 5.10 8.11 6.88
C THR A 33 3.64 7.69 6.80
N ASP A 34 3.18 7.31 5.62
CA ASP A 34 1.83 6.81 5.37
C ASP A 34 1.87 5.29 5.46
N ARG A 35 0.87 4.62 6.06
CA ARG A 35 0.90 3.15 6.18
C ARG A 35 0.62 2.53 4.83
N PRO A 36 1.66 2.16 4.06
CA PRO A 36 1.42 1.87 2.68
C PRO A 36 0.79 0.49 2.58
N THR A 37 -0.29 0.36 1.82
CA THR A 37 -0.90 -0.94 1.54
C THR A 37 -0.17 -1.61 0.39
N LEU A 38 -0.20 -2.94 0.35
CA LEU A 38 0.44 -3.74 -0.69
C LEU A 38 0.06 -3.28 -2.13
N SER A 39 -1.17 -2.78 -2.29
CA SER A 39 -1.71 -2.25 -3.55
C SER A 39 -0.95 -1.04 -4.10
N GLN A 40 -0.26 -0.27 -3.24
CA GLN A 40 0.50 0.92 -3.63
C GLN A 40 1.89 0.58 -4.20
N CYS A 41 2.43 -0.62 -3.93
CA CYS A 41 3.78 -0.98 -4.37
C CYS A 41 3.97 -0.89 -5.89
N LEU A 42 3.03 -1.44 -6.65
CA LEU A 42 3.15 -1.51 -8.11
C LEU A 42 3.03 -0.12 -8.78
N PRO A 43 2.05 0.74 -8.41
CA PRO A 43 2.01 2.13 -8.87
C PRO A 43 3.25 2.94 -8.52
N LEU A 44 3.75 2.84 -7.29
CA LEU A 44 4.94 3.59 -6.86
C LEU A 44 6.19 3.11 -7.59
N TRP A 45 6.28 1.81 -7.85
CA TRP A 45 7.32 1.28 -8.72
C TRP A 45 7.27 1.89 -10.12
N ASN A 46 6.08 2.00 -10.71
CA ASN A 46 5.91 2.63 -12.02
C ASN A 46 6.30 4.12 -12.00
N VAL A 47 6.04 4.84 -10.91
CA VAL A 47 6.51 6.23 -10.74
C VAL A 47 8.03 6.30 -10.78
N ILE A 48 8.73 5.44 -10.01
CA ILE A 48 10.20 5.38 -10.01
C ILE A 48 10.74 5.04 -11.40
N ARG A 49 10.13 4.06 -12.08
CA ARG A 49 10.51 3.67 -13.45
C ARG A 49 10.37 4.84 -14.42
N THR A 50 9.22 5.52 -14.43
CA THR A 50 8.99 6.68 -15.31
C THR A 50 9.95 7.83 -15.01
N GLN A 51 10.27 8.08 -13.74
CA GLN A 51 11.26 9.09 -13.36
C GLN A 51 12.67 8.73 -13.86
N ALA A 52 13.07 7.47 -13.75
CA ALA A 52 14.34 7.00 -14.29
C ALA A 52 14.39 7.11 -15.83
N GLU A 53 13.29 6.78 -16.52
CA GLU A 53 13.17 6.94 -17.97
C GLU A 53 13.30 8.40 -18.40
N GLN A 54 12.61 9.33 -17.71
CA GLN A 54 12.70 10.77 -17.97
C GLN A 54 14.10 11.32 -17.69
N TRP A 55 14.70 10.92 -16.57
CA TRP A 55 16.07 11.30 -16.23
C TRP A 55 17.06 10.84 -17.30
N ALA A 56 16.93 9.60 -17.76
CA ALA A 56 17.80 9.01 -18.75
C ALA A 56 17.63 9.63 -20.15
N GLN A 57 16.42 10.09 -20.49
CA GLN A 57 16.18 10.90 -21.70
C GLN A 57 16.85 12.28 -21.63
N THR A 58 16.93 12.86 -20.44
CA THR A 58 17.48 14.21 -20.23
C THR A 58 19.01 14.23 -20.21
N HIS A 59 19.65 13.18 -19.67
CA HIS A 59 21.09 13.18 -19.39
C HIS A 59 21.93 12.27 -20.30
N GLY A 60 21.32 11.33 -21.04
CA GLY A 60 21.89 10.60 -22.19
C GLY A 60 23.04 9.63 -21.91
N GLU A 61 24.08 10.06 -21.19
CA GLU A 61 25.22 9.28 -20.73
C GLU A 61 24.74 8.33 -19.61
N ASP A 62 25.01 7.03 -19.71
CA ASP A 62 24.59 5.98 -18.76
C ASP A 62 23.09 5.61 -18.70
N LYS A 63 22.29 6.03 -19.68
CA LYS A 63 20.85 5.70 -19.79
C LYS A 63 20.54 4.22 -19.56
N GLN A 64 21.25 3.32 -20.25
CA GLN A 64 20.97 1.89 -20.17
C GLN A 64 21.34 1.32 -18.79
N ALA A 65 22.47 1.75 -18.21
CA ALA A 65 22.92 1.27 -16.91
C ALA A 65 21.91 1.62 -15.80
N VAL A 66 21.34 2.82 -15.81
CA VAL A 66 20.32 3.22 -14.83
C VAL A 66 19.04 2.41 -14.99
N LEU A 67 18.54 2.25 -16.22
CA LEU A 67 17.34 1.45 -16.49
C LEU A 67 17.53 -0.02 -16.13
N ASP A 68 18.70 -0.59 -16.42
CA ASP A 68 19.04 -1.97 -16.07
C ASP A 68 19.08 -2.16 -14.54
N VAL A 69 19.62 -1.19 -13.80
CA VAL A 69 19.60 -1.22 -12.32
C VAL A 69 18.17 -1.18 -11.81
N VAL A 70 17.33 -0.28 -12.32
CA VAL A 70 15.92 -0.18 -11.92
C VAL A 70 15.21 -1.50 -12.19
N GLU A 71 15.32 -2.05 -13.40
CA GLU A 71 14.64 -3.30 -13.75
C GLU A 71 15.18 -4.51 -12.98
N LYS A 72 16.50 -4.60 -12.75
CA LYS A 72 17.09 -5.63 -11.89
C LYS A 72 16.55 -5.54 -10.46
N ARG A 73 16.35 -4.33 -9.93
CA ARG A 73 15.73 -4.13 -8.61
C ARG A 73 14.25 -4.47 -8.62
N PHE A 74 13.53 -4.23 -9.71
CA PHE A 74 12.15 -4.69 -9.86
C PHE A 74 12.07 -6.20 -9.73
N GLN A 75 12.83 -6.92 -10.55
CA GLN A 75 12.78 -8.37 -10.64
C GLN A 75 13.17 -9.05 -9.32
N ALA A 76 14.10 -8.45 -8.57
CA ALA A 76 14.51 -8.97 -7.28
C ALA A 76 13.47 -8.76 -6.16
N ASN A 77 12.55 -7.79 -6.29
CA ASN A 77 11.62 -7.41 -5.22
C ASN A 77 10.15 -7.62 -5.58
N TYR A 78 9.83 -7.82 -6.85
CA TYR A 78 8.46 -8.00 -7.31
C TYR A 78 7.86 -9.25 -6.68
N HIS A 79 6.65 -9.09 -6.13
CA HIS A 79 5.87 -10.17 -5.57
C HIS A 79 4.51 -10.21 -6.26
N GLN A 80 4.04 -11.42 -6.61
CA GLN A 80 2.78 -11.63 -7.33
C GLN A 80 1.57 -10.96 -6.65
N ALA A 81 1.59 -10.90 -5.32
CA ALA A 81 0.53 -10.25 -4.54
C ALA A 81 0.42 -8.74 -4.81
N TRP A 82 1.47 -8.06 -5.28
CA TRP A 82 1.41 -6.65 -5.68
C TRP A 82 0.42 -6.47 -6.83
N ALA A 83 0.45 -7.36 -7.83
CA ALA A 83 -0.49 -7.33 -8.94
C ALA A 83 -1.93 -7.60 -8.50
N ALA A 84 -2.14 -8.62 -7.66
CA ALA A 84 -3.47 -8.96 -7.15
C ALA A 84 -4.08 -7.82 -6.30
N SER A 85 -3.30 -7.26 -5.38
CA SER A 85 -3.75 -6.15 -4.53
C SER A 85 -4.02 -4.88 -5.32
N TYR A 86 -3.20 -4.58 -6.34
CA TYR A 86 -3.41 -3.42 -7.22
C TYR A 86 -4.74 -3.50 -7.98
N VAL A 87 -5.11 -4.67 -8.49
CA VAL A 87 -6.36 -4.88 -9.26
C VAL A 87 -7.60 -4.88 -8.35
N LEU A 88 -7.47 -5.36 -7.12
CA LEU A 88 -8.58 -5.47 -6.19
C LEU A 88 -8.78 -4.23 -5.30
N ASP A 89 -7.84 -3.29 -5.28
CA ASP A 89 -7.99 -2.08 -4.50
C ASP A 89 -8.86 -1.06 -5.26
N PRO A 90 -10.02 -0.64 -4.69
CA PRO A 90 -10.91 0.33 -5.33
C PRO A 90 -10.24 1.68 -5.63
N LEU A 91 -9.12 1.99 -4.94
CA LEU A 91 -8.31 3.18 -5.18
C LEU A 91 -7.84 3.29 -6.64
N TYR A 92 -7.58 2.16 -7.30
CA TYR A 92 -6.96 2.13 -8.63
C TYR A 92 -7.92 1.84 -9.77
N LEU A 93 -9.23 1.78 -9.49
CA LEU A 93 -10.22 1.65 -10.55
C LEU A 93 -10.11 2.81 -11.55
N THR A 94 -10.41 2.53 -12.81
CA THR A 94 -10.42 3.52 -13.87
C THR A 94 -11.78 3.53 -14.55
N PRO A 95 -12.27 4.69 -15.04
CA PRO A 95 -13.52 4.72 -15.78
C PRO A 95 -13.38 3.86 -17.04
N ALA A 96 -14.32 2.96 -17.27
CA ALA A 96 -14.36 2.17 -18.48
C ALA A 96 -14.75 3.08 -19.66
N SER A 97 -14.04 2.96 -20.78
CA SER A 97 -14.31 3.78 -21.97
C SER A 97 -15.68 3.52 -22.62
N SER A 98 -16.33 2.40 -22.28
CA SER A 98 -17.53 1.88 -22.96
C SER A 98 -18.78 1.82 -22.09
N ASN A 99 -18.65 1.88 -20.77
CA ASN A 99 -19.74 1.76 -19.82
C ASN A 99 -19.46 2.76 -18.69
N ASP A 100 -20.47 3.43 -18.14
CA ASP A 100 -20.32 4.40 -17.05
C ASP A 100 -20.02 3.68 -15.72
N ARG A 101 -18.99 2.84 -15.74
CA ARG A 101 -18.58 1.90 -14.70
C ARG A 101 -17.08 2.02 -14.50
N TRP A 102 -16.66 1.77 -13.27
CA TRP A 102 -15.27 1.82 -12.87
C TRP A 102 -14.70 0.42 -12.77
N VAL A 103 -13.74 0.11 -13.64
CA VAL A 103 -13.19 -1.24 -13.79
C VAL A 103 -11.74 -1.27 -13.32
N PRO A 104 -11.20 -2.46 -12.99
CA PRO A 104 -9.81 -2.57 -12.59
C PRO A 104 -8.83 -2.17 -13.71
N PRO A 105 -7.66 -1.61 -13.36
CA PRO A 105 -6.74 -0.96 -14.29
C PRO A 105 -5.85 -1.95 -15.08
N PHE A 106 -6.47 -2.95 -15.73
CA PHE A 106 -5.76 -4.00 -16.47
C PHE A 106 -4.91 -3.45 -17.62
N GLU A 107 -5.29 -2.32 -18.21
CA GLU A 107 -4.54 -1.65 -19.29
C GLU A 107 -3.13 -1.24 -18.86
N LYS A 108 -2.94 -0.92 -17.58
CA LYS A 108 -1.66 -0.50 -17.01
C LYS A 108 -0.78 -1.69 -16.56
N MET A 109 -1.23 -2.92 -16.80
CA MET A 109 -0.55 -4.14 -16.35
C MET A 109 -0.01 -4.96 -17.52
N SER A 110 1.15 -5.59 -17.31
CA SER A 110 1.71 -6.56 -18.24
C SER A 110 0.92 -7.88 -18.22
N ALA A 111 1.02 -8.68 -19.28
CA ALA A 111 0.37 -9.99 -19.33
C ALA A 111 0.78 -10.90 -18.15
N GLN A 112 2.05 -10.83 -17.75
CA GLN A 112 2.56 -11.56 -16.58
C GLN A 112 1.87 -11.13 -15.28
N GLN A 113 1.74 -9.83 -15.05
CA GLN A 113 1.09 -9.30 -13.84
C GLN A 113 -0.39 -9.71 -13.77
N ARG A 114 -1.08 -9.77 -14.92
CA ARG A 114 -2.47 -10.24 -14.98
C ARG A 114 -2.58 -11.72 -14.58
N ALA A 115 -1.69 -12.57 -15.11
CA ALA A 115 -1.63 -13.99 -14.75
C ALA A 115 -1.23 -14.21 -13.28
N ASP A 116 -0.32 -13.40 -12.76
CA ASP A 116 0.07 -13.42 -11.35
C ASP A 116 -1.11 -13.06 -10.43
N ALA A 117 -1.91 -12.06 -10.81
CA ALA A 117 -3.09 -11.65 -10.06
C ALA A 117 -4.10 -12.80 -9.95
N GLU A 118 -4.43 -13.45 -11.08
CA GLU A 118 -5.30 -14.64 -11.10
C GLU A 118 -4.76 -15.77 -10.23
N THR A 119 -3.46 -16.04 -10.31
CA THR A 119 -2.78 -17.08 -9.52
C THR A 119 -2.92 -16.82 -8.03
N VAL A 120 -2.69 -15.58 -7.59
CA VAL A 120 -2.80 -15.20 -6.17
C VAL A 120 -4.25 -15.27 -5.70
N ILE A 121 -5.21 -14.77 -6.48
CA ILE A 121 -6.64 -14.83 -6.13
C ILE A 121 -7.10 -16.27 -5.96
N LYS A 122 -6.70 -17.15 -6.89
CA LYS A 122 -6.95 -18.60 -6.80
C LYS A 122 -6.37 -19.21 -5.52
N ARG A 123 -5.17 -18.77 -5.09
CA ARG A 123 -4.52 -19.26 -3.86
C ARG A 123 -5.16 -18.71 -2.58
N LEU A 124 -5.74 -17.51 -2.63
CA LEU A 124 -6.38 -16.86 -1.48
C LEU A 124 -7.79 -17.35 -1.19
N ALA A 125 -8.38 -18.13 -2.11
CA ALA A 125 -9.66 -18.80 -1.88
C ALA A 125 -9.58 -19.68 -0.60
N PRO A 126 -10.57 -19.63 0.30
CA PRO A 126 -10.51 -20.33 1.59
C PRO A 126 -10.35 -21.85 1.48
N THR A 127 -10.95 -22.44 0.44
CA THR A 127 -10.91 -23.88 0.18
C THR A 127 -10.73 -24.15 -1.32
N ASP A 128 -10.21 -25.33 -1.64
CA ASP A 128 -9.98 -25.77 -3.03
C ASP A 128 -11.26 -25.76 -3.87
N ALA A 129 -12.39 -26.10 -3.25
CA ALA A 129 -13.72 -26.08 -3.86
C ALA A 129 -14.20 -24.67 -4.25
N LEU A 130 -13.71 -23.63 -3.56
CA LEU A 130 -14.08 -22.23 -3.82
C LEU A 130 -13.14 -21.54 -4.82
N ARG A 131 -12.08 -22.20 -5.27
CA ARG A 131 -11.15 -21.64 -6.28
C ARG A 131 -11.84 -21.29 -7.61
N PRO A 132 -12.73 -22.13 -8.18
CA PRO A 132 -13.46 -21.78 -9.40
C PRO A 132 -14.39 -20.59 -9.18
N GLN A 133 -15.04 -20.52 -8.02
CA GLN A 133 -15.90 -19.40 -7.65
C GLN A 133 -15.09 -18.09 -7.53
N ALA A 134 -13.91 -18.11 -6.92
CA ALA A 134 -13.03 -16.94 -6.84
C ALA A 134 -12.66 -16.39 -8.23
N LEU A 135 -12.35 -17.29 -9.19
CA LEU A 135 -12.02 -16.90 -10.56
C LEU A 135 -13.24 -16.39 -11.35
N MET A 136 -14.41 -17.00 -11.13
CA MET A 136 -15.67 -16.53 -11.72
C MET A 136 -16.01 -15.13 -11.20
N GLU A 137 -15.97 -14.93 -9.87
CA GLU A 137 -16.19 -13.63 -9.23
C GLU A 137 -15.18 -12.58 -9.72
N PHE A 138 -13.91 -12.94 -9.86
CA PHE A 138 -12.88 -12.05 -10.39
C PHE A 138 -13.14 -11.66 -11.86
N THR A 139 -13.51 -12.63 -12.69
CA THR A 139 -13.86 -12.39 -14.10
C THR A 139 -15.09 -11.49 -14.19
N ARG A 140 -16.11 -11.74 -13.36
CA ARG A 140 -17.31 -10.91 -13.28
C ARG A 140 -16.96 -9.48 -12.88
N PHE A 141 -16.17 -9.30 -11.82
CA PHE A 141 -15.72 -7.99 -11.34
C PHE A 141 -14.95 -7.20 -12.41
N ARG A 142 -14.13 -7.88 -13.20
CA ARG A 142 -13.38 -7.28 -14.32
C ARG A 142 -14.29 -6.62 -15.37
N PHE A 143 -15.49 -7.14 -15.60
CA PHE A 143 -16.41 -6.64 -16.63
C PHE A 143 -17.52 -5.75 -16.06
N GLU A 144 -18.09 -6.10 -14.91
CA GLU A 144 -19.17 -5.33 -14.27
C GLU A 144 -18.65 -4.03 -13.63
N GLY A 145 -17.46 -4.08 -13.03
CA GLY A 145 -16.88 -2.95 -12.31
C GLY A 145 -17.73 -2.48 -11.14
N VAL A 146 -17.55 -1.20 -10.78
CA VAL A 146 -18.21 -0.52 -9.65
C VAL A 146 -18.96 0.71 -10.17
N ASP A 147 -20.06 1.10 -9.53
CA ASP A 147 -20.75 2.35 -9.85
C ASP A 147 -19.83 3.58 -9.63
N PRO A 148 -19.94 4.63 -10.47
CA PRO A 148 -19.12 5.83 -10.37
C PRO A 148 -19.20 6.55 -9.03
N GLU A 149 -20.36 6.52 -8.37
CA GLU A 149 -20.56 7.19 -7.08
C GLU A 149 -19.63 6.61 -6.00
N TYR A 150 -19.57 5.27 -5.91
CA TYR A 150 -18.70 4.59 -4.95
C TYR A 150 -17.23 4.69 -5.33
N ALA A 151 -16.90 4.63 -6.61
CA ALA A 151 -15.53 4.79 -7.07
C ALA A 151 -14.99 6.20 -6.74
N ARG A 152 -15.80 7.25 -6.97
CA ARG A 152 -15.43 8.63 -6.61
C ARG A 152 -15.28 8.80 -5.11
N ALA A 153 -16.13 8.18 -4.30
CA ALA A 153 -16.01 8.24 -2.84
C ALA A 153 -14.68 7.68 -2.32
N VAL A 154 -14.16 6.62 -2.95
CA VAL A 154 -12.88 5.98 -2.56
C VAL A 154 -11.66 6.61 -3.24
N GLN A 155 -11.86 7.44 -4.26
CA GLN A 155 -10.78 8.16 -4.96
C GLN A 155 -10.66 9.63 -4.54
N LEU A 156 -11.65 10.16 -3.83
CA LEU A 156 -11.61 11.52 -3.32
C LEU A 156 -10.43 11.66 -2.35
N ARG A 157 -9.32 12.20 -2.83
CA ARG A 157 -8.17 12.49 -1.99
C ARG A 157 -8.55 13.61 -1.03
N GLN A 158 -8.63 13.28 0.24
CA GLN A 158 -8.91 14.29 1.25
C GLN A 158 -7.65 15.10 1.50
N ARG A 159 -7.78 16.42 1.51
CA ARG A 159 -6.66 17.29 1.85
C ARG A 159 -6.47 17.25 3.36
N ASN A 160 -5.32 16.78 3.82
CA ASN A 160 -5.03 16.75 5.25
C ASN A 160 -4.93 18.20 5.77
N PRO A 161 -5.76 18.60 6.75
CA PRO A 161 -5.80 19.97 7.25
C PRO A 161 -4.53 20.41 7.98
N ARG A 162 -3.65 19.47 8.39
CA ARG A 162 -2.37 19.77 9.06
C ARG A 162 -1.19 19.86 8.12
N THR A 163 -1.16 19.04 7.06
CA THR A 163 -0.02 18.98 6.13
C THR A 163 -0.31 19.65 4.79
N ASN A 164 -1.57 20.02 4.53
CA ASN A 164 -2.07 20.57 3.26
C ASN A 164 -1.82 19.69 2.02
N GLN A 165 -1.39 18.44 2.23
CA GLN A 165 -1.18 17.44 1.18
C GLN A 165 -2.46 16.65 0.94
N GLU A 166 -2.64 16.21 -0.30
CA GLU A 166 -3.69 15.27 -0.67
C GLU A 166 -3.36 13.88 -0.14
N GLU A 167 -4.15 13.38 0.81
CA GLU A 167 -3.98 12.05 1.36
C GLU A 167 -4.79 11.01 0.59
N VAL A 168 -4.19 9.83 0.47
CA VAL A 168 -4.86 8.66 -0.09
C VAL A 168 -5.92 8.20 0.92
N PRO A 169 -7.16 7.92 0.49
CA PRO A 169 -8.20 7.44 1.38
C PRO A 169 -7.76 6.20 2.17
N THR A 170 -7.98 6.19 3.48
CA THR A 170 -7.59 5.08 4.38
C THR A 170 -8.07 3.73 3.86
N SER A 171 -7.28 2.67 4.08
CA SER A 171 -7.59 1.29 3.69
C SER A 171 -8.99 0.81 4.12
N GLN A 172 -9.56 1.43 5.15
CA GLN A 172 -10.88 1.14 5.69
C GLN A 172 -12.03 1.65 4.86
N VAL A 173 -11.94 2.88 4.34
CA VAL A 173 -12.95 3.41 3.41
C VAL A 173 -13.04 2.47 2.20
N ARG A 174 -11.89 1.96 1.77
CA ARG A 174 -11.77 1.02 0.65
C ARG A 174 -12.28 -0.38 1.02
N ARG A 175 -12.07 -0.81 2.28
CA ARG A 175 -12.60 -2.06 2.84
C ARG A 175 -14.13 -2.04 2.96
N VAL A 176 -14.71 -0.94 3.43
CA VAL A 176 -16.17 -0.80 3.59
C VAL A 176 -16.85 -0.98 2.24
N LEU A 177 -16.27 -0.49 1.14
CA LEU A 177 -16.79 -0.73 -0.21
C LEU A 177 -16.88 -2.23 -0.53
N TRP A 178 -15.88 -3.02 -0.15
CA TRP A 178 -15.90 -4.47 -0.31
C TRP A 178 -16.93 -5.18 0.58
N GLU A 179 -17.14 -4.68 1.80
CA GLU A 179 -18.07 -5.27 2.76
C GLU A 179 -19.54 -4.92 2.49
N SER A 180 -19.81 -3.77 1.85
CA SER A 180 -21.17 -3.28 1.58
C SER A 180 -21.56 -3.45 0.11
N HIS A 181 -20.95 -2.68 -0.78
CA HIS A 181 -21.37 -2.56 -2.18
C HIS A 181 -20.90 -3.72 -3.06
N LEU A 182 -19.83 -4.42 -2.65
CA LEU A 182 -19.33 -5.62 -3.34
C LEU A 182 -19.58 -6.91 -2.53
N ALA A 183 -20.55 -6.90 -1.61
CA ALA A 183 -20.91 -8.08 -0.81
C ALA A 183 -21.34 -9.29 -1.66
N GLY A 184 -21.84 -9.05 -2.88
CA GLY A 184 -22.17 -10.10 -3.86
C GLY A 184 -20.98 -10.89 -4.38
N TYR A 185 -19.74 -10.49 -4.04
CA TYR A 185 -18.50 -11.18 -4.36
C TYR A 185 -17.92 -11.83 -3.10
N SER A 186 -18.58 -12.87 -2.60
CA SER A 186 -18.33 -13.46 -1.28
C SER A 186 -16.91 -14.01 -1.07
N VAL A 187 -16.28 -14.56 -2.11
CA VAL A 187 -14.94 -15.16 -2.03
C VAL A 187 -13.87 -14.13 -2.40
N LEU A 188 -14.15 -13.32 -3.43
CA LEU A 188 -13.23 -12.28 -3.90
C LEU A 188 -13.07 -11.16 -2.86
N SER A 189 -14.14 -10.76 -2.19
CA SER A 189 -14.10 -9.75 -1.12
C SER A 189 -13.17 -10.17 0.01
N GLN A 190 -13.18 -11.43 0.42
CA GLN A 190 -12.25 -11.94 1.43
C GLN A 190 -10.79 -11.84 0.98
N ALA A 191 -10.51 -12.18 -0.29
CA ALA A 191 -9.17 -12.04 -0.86
C ALA A 191 -8.74 -10.56 -0.92
N ALA A 192 -9.63 -9.66 -1.36
CA ALA A 192 -9.37 -8.23 -1.45
C ALA A 192 -9.11 -7.61 -0.07
N ILE A 193 -9.97 -7.88 0.92
CA ILE A 193 -9.84 -7.38 2.30
C ILE A 193 -8.53 -7.85 2.92
N ARG A 194 -8.18 -9.14 2.76
CA ARG A 194 -6.90 -9.68 3.23
C ARG A 194 -5.72 -8.94 2.59
N LEU A 195 -5.72 -8.78 1.26
CA LEU A 195 -4.64 -8.11 0.56
C LEU A 195 -4.51 -6.62 0.92
N MET A 196 -5.62 -5.90 1.11
CA MET A 196 -5.60 -4.48 1.51
C MET A 196 -5.15 -4.29 2.97
N SER A 197 -5.36 -5.29 3.83
CA SER A 197 -4.87 -5.26 5.22
C SER A 197 -3.35 -5.49 5.34
N LEU A 198 -2.71 -5.98 4.27
CA LEU A 198 -1.27 -6.17 4.25
C LEU A 198 -0.55 -4.85 4.03
N HIS A 199 0.37 -4.55 4.95
CA HIS A 199 1.25 -3.41 4.85
C HIS A 199 2.43 -3.74 3.91
N ALA A 200 2.77 -2.80 3.04
CA ALA A 200 3.83 -2.94 2.06
C ALA A 200 5.23 -2.89 2.68
N THR A 201 5.39 -2.22 3.82
CA THR A 201 6.68 -2.13 4.51
C THR A 201 6.72 -3.03 5.73
N ALA A 202 7.76 -3.87 5.82
CA ALA A 202 8.15 -4.53 7.08
C ALA A 202 8.58 -3.52 8.17
N CYS A 203 8.69 -2.23 7.82
CA CYS A 203 8.67 -1.13 8.76
C CYS A 203 7.26 -0.99 9.35
N GLY A 204 6.90 -1.85 10.30
CA GLY A 204 5.92 -1.48 11.34
C GLY A 204 6.41 -0.25 12.12
N PRO A 205 5.89 0.06 13.32
CA PRO A 205 6.32 1.22 14.12
C PRO A 205 7.83 1.17 14.45
N ARG A 206 8.65 1.60 13.49
CA ARG A 206 10.11 1.61 13.52
C ARG A 206 10.65 2.71 14.42
N ARG A 207 9.78 3.55 14.98
CA ARG A 207 10.17 4.49 16.04
C ARG A 207 10.80 3.78 17.23
N ASP A 208 10.62 2.47 17.38
CA ASP A 208 11.29 1.69 18.41
C ASP A 208 12.24 0.59 17.88
N GLY A 209 12.40 0.40 16.56
CA GLY A 209 13.24 -0.69 16.02
C GLY A 209 14.71 -0.62 16.45
N ALA A 210 15.27 0.58 16.53
CA ALA A 210 16.61 0.81 17.08
C ALA A 210 16.65 0.58 18.61
N ARG A 211 15.58 0.93 19.34
CA ARG A 211 15.45 0.68 20.78
C ARG A 211 15.36 -0.82 21.09
N TRP A 212 14.63 -1.58 20.28
CA TRP A 212 14.49 -3.02 20.42
C TRP A 212 15.72 -3.79 19.94
N ALA A 213 16.40 -3.33 18.88
CA ALA A 213 17.66 -3.90 18.42
C ALA A 213 18.78 -3.78 19.48
N ALA A 214 18.83 -2.63 20.18
CA ALA A 214 19.73 -2.46 21.33
C ALA A 214 19.43 -3.45 22.46
N LEU A 215 18.15 -3.78 22.68
CA LEU A 215 17.73 -4.74 23.69
C LEU A 215 18.04 -6.20 23.34
N HIS A 216 18.24 -6.52 22.06
CA HIS A 216 18.54 -7.88 21.59
C HIS A 216 20.04 -8.19 21.51
N LYS A 217 20.90 -7.16 21.43
CA LYS A 217 22.34 -7.34 21.31
C LYS A 217 22.94 -7.77 22.65
N GLY A 218 23.42 -9.01 22.74
CA GLY A 218 24.05 -9.57 23.95
C GLY A 218 23.07 -10.04 25.03
N ALA A 219 21.76 -10.07 24.74
CA ALA A 219 20.74 -10.48 25.70
C ALA A 219 20.60 -12.00 25.83
N SER A 220 20.44 -12.49 27.06
CA SER A 220 20.13 -13.89 27.37
C SER A 220 18.77 -14.30 26.79
N ASN A 221 18.53 -15.60 26.64
CA ASN A 221 17.24 -16.11 26.13
C ASN A 221 16.05 -15.65 26.99
N ILE A 222 16.22 -15.54 28.31
CA ILE A 222 15.20 -15.06 29.26
C ILE A 222 14.92 -13.57 29.03
N ALA A 223 15.96 -12.75 28.82
CA ALA A 223 15.80 -11.33 28.53
C ALA A 223 15.06 -11.11 27.20
N ARG A 224 15.35 -11.93 26.19
CA ARG A 224 14.66 -11.90 24.89
C ARG A 224 13.20 -12.32 25.00
N GLU A 225 12.90 -13.36 25.78
CA GLU A 225 11.52 -13.79 26.04
C GLU A 225 10.71 -12.69 26.74
N ARG A 226 11.29 -12.03 27.76
CA ARG A 226 10.66 -10.89 28.44
C ARG A 226 10.44 -9.72 27.49
N ALA A 227 11.41 -9.43 26.64
CA ALA A 227 11.29 -8.38 25.62
C ALA A 227 10.14 -8.65 24.64
N HIS A 228 10.01 -9.89 24.14
CA HIS A 228 8.89 -10.27 23.27
C HIS A 228 7.54 -10.12 23.98
N LYS A 229 7.44 -10.54 25.25
CA LYS A 229 6.21 -10.37 26.06
C LYS A 229 5.88 -8.89 26.26
N MET A 230 6.87 -8.05 26.57
CA MET A 230 6.68 -6.61 26.69
C MET A 230 6.27 -5.96 25.37
N LEU A 231 6.85 -6.39 24.24
CA LEU A 231 6.45 -5.93 22.92
C LEU A 231 5.00 -6.29 22.61
N LEU A 232 4.59 -7.54 22.90
CA LEU A 232 3.21 -7.99 22.71
C LEU A 232 2.22 -7.19 23.57
N VAL A 233 2.53 -6.99 24.86
CA VAL A 233 1.67 -6.21 25.77
C VAL A 233 1.63 -4.74 25.35
N ALA A 234 2.76 -4.17 24.93
CA ALA A 234 2.80 -2.79 24.44
C ALA A 234 2.03 -2.62 23.13
N SER A 235 2.19 -3.56 22.17
CA SER A 235 1.43 -3.52 20.92
C SER A 235 -0.06 -3.73 21.17
N GLN A 236 -0.43 -4.65 22.07
CA GLN A 236 -1.82 -4.85 22.46
C GLN A 236 -2.40 -3.61 23.14
N ALA A 237 -1.70 -3.01 24.10
CA ALA A 237 -2.14 -1.78 24.75
C ALA A 237 -2.27 -0.61 23.77
N MET A 238 -1.42 -0.54 22.74
CA MET A 238 -1.53 0.47 21.68
C MET A 238 -2.68 0.16 20.71
N LEU A 239 -3.01 -1.11 20.46
CA LEU A 239 -4.22 -1.51 19.72
C LEU A 239 -5.48 -1.15 20.53
N ASP A 240 -5.50 -1.47 21.83
CA ASP A 240 -6.61 -1.19 22.75
C ASP A 240 -6.83 0.32 22.92
N ARG A 241 -5.75 1.11 23.00
CA ARG A 241 -5.79 2.59 23.01
C ARG A 241 -6.13 3.20 21.65
N LYS A 242 -6.26 2.37 20.60
CA LYS A 242 -6.49 2.85 19.22
C LYS A 242 -5.41 3.87 18.82
N ASP A 243 -4.18 3.71 19.30
CA ASP A 243 -3.03 4.58 18.96
C ASP A 243 -2.52 4.31 17.54
N TYR A 244 -2.90 3.15 16.99
CA TYR A 244 -2.71 2.80 15.59
C TYR A 244 -3.93 3.07 14.70
N MET A 245 -5.02 3.62 15.23
CA MET A 245 -6.19 3.88 14.42
C MET A 245 -6.04 5.21 13.69
N ASP A 246 -6.49 5.27 12.44
CA ASP A 246 -6.58 6.55 11.75
C ASP A 246 -7.51 7.49 12.54
N PRO A 247 -7.38 8.83 12.45
CA PRO A 247 -8.26 9.74 13.18
C PRO A 247 -9.76 9.41 13.00
N TRP A 248 -10.13 8.94 11.81
CA TRP A 248 -11.46 8.47 11.42
C TRP A 248 -11.92 7.22 12.17
N ASP A 249 -11.05 6.25 12.38
CA ASP A 249 -11.33 5.07 13.19
C ASP A 249 -11.58 5.41 14.65
N ARG A 250 -10.80 6.36 15.17
CA ARG A 250 -10.94 6.79 16.56
C ARG A 250 -12.31 7.45 16.73
N GLU A 251 -12.74 8.27 15.78
CA GLU A 251 -14.04 8.93 15.76
C GLU A 251 -15.22 7.97 15.53
N GLN A 252 -15.09 7.01 14.60
CA GLN A 252 -16.12 6.01 14.35
C GLN A 252 -16.25 4.98 15.48
N ALA A 253 -15.13 4.59 16.10
CA ALA A 253 -15.15 3.72 17.26
C ALA A 253 -15.63 4.44 18.53
N LEU A 254 -15.43 5.76 18.65
CA LEU A 254 -16.08 6.59 19.66
C LEU A 254 -17.59 6.70 19.40
N SER A 255 -18.00 6.88 18.14
CA SER A 255 -19.41 6.92 17.74
C SER A 255 -20.12 5.59 18.02
N ASN A 256 -19.48 4.46 17.74
CA ASN A 256 -20.03 3.13 18.03
C ASN A 256 -20.07 2.83 19.55
N ASP A 257 -19.08 3.28 20.33
CA ASP A 257 -19.12 3.18 21.80
C ASP A 257 -20.26 4.03 22.38
N ILE A 258 -20.45 5.26 21.88
CA ILE A 258 -21.53 6.16 22.32
C ILE A 258 -22.90 5.55 21.98
N MET A 259 -23.07 5.00 20.78
CA MET A 259 -24.31 4.31 20.40
C MET A 259 -24.55 3.03 21.22
N GLY A 260 -23.50 2.26 21.51
CA GLY A 260 -23.60 1.07 22.38
C GLY A 260 -23.94 1.42 23.84
N VAL A 261 -23.44 2.55 24.36
CA VAL A 261 -23.80 3.05 25.70
C VAL A 261 -25.25 3.55 25.72
N LEU A 262 -25.73 4.18 24.64
CA LEU A 262 -27.13 4.63 24.53
C LEU A 262 -28.11 3.46 24.41
N ASP A 263 -27.75 2.34 23.77
CA ASP A 263 -28.58 1.12 23.75
C ASP A 263 -28.70 0.46 25.14
N VAL A 264 -27.66 0.55 25.97
CA VAL A 264 -27.69 0.05 27.37
C VAL A 264 -28.51 0.97 28.28
N VAL A 265 -28.53 2.28 28.01
CA VAL A 265 -29.35 3.25 28.77
C VAL A 265 -30.81 3.25 28.30
N GLY A 266 -31.10 2.86 27.05
CA GLY A 266 -32.46 2.70 26.52
C GLY A 266 -33.16 1.39 26.89
N THR A 267 -32.45 0.46 27.56
CA THR A 267 -32.99 -0.84 28.03
C THR A 267 -33.08 -0.97 29.56
N MET A 268 -32.87 0.13 30.29
CA MET A 268 -33.25 0.28 31.72
C MET A 268 -34.48 1.16 31.86
#